data_AF-A0A7K9BCE9-F1
#
_entry.id   AF-A0A7K9BCE9-F1
#
_cell.length_a   1.000
_cell.length_b   1.000
_cell.length_c   1.000
_cell.angle_alpha   90.00
_cell.angle_beta   90.00
_cell.angle_gamma   90.00
#
_symmetry.space_group_name_H-M   'P 1'
#
loop_
_entity.id
_entity.type
_entity.pdbx_description
1 polymer ?
#
loop_
_entity_poly.entity_id
_entity_poly.type
_entity_poly.pdbx_seq_one_letter_code
_entity_poly.pdbx_strand_id
1 'polypeptide(L)'
;DVMADKEGVTLSLEEEDADVALAYRTPAKKSLQELQQLDPGDESLRKYKQALLGAIPMAVDACVPNVQVMRLTLVCEQAPGPMIMDLTGDLEALQSQSFVLKEGVDYRVKVSFKVNREIVCGLKCLHLTYRRGRP
;
A
#
# COMPACT_ATOMS: atom_id res chain seq x y z
N ASP A 1 10.40 41.07 -20.31
CA ASP A 1 11.49 40.54 -19.48
C ASP A 1 10.94 40.17 -18.11
N VAL A 2 10.90 38.92 -17.65
CA VAL A 2 11.38 37.62 -18.13
C VAL A 2 10.33 36.59 -17.68
N MET A 3 9.87 35.77 -18.62
CA MET A 3 9.04 34.59 -18.35
C MET A 3 9.92 33.56 -17.63
N ALA A 4 9.63 33.25 -16.37
CA ALA A 4 10.31 32.18 -15.64
C ALA A 4 9.62 30.84 -15.95
N ASP A 5 10.30 30.08 -16.80
CA ASP A 5 10.35 28.62 -16.94
C ASP A 5 9.06 27.82 -16.75
N LYS A 6 8.51 27.51 -17.93
CA LYS A 6 7.52 26.49 -18.21
C LYS A 6 8.23 25.16 -18.47
N GLU A 7 8.85 24.57 -17.45
CA GLU A 7 9.17 23.14 -17.50
C GLU A 7 8.02 22.38 -16.83
N GLY A 8 7.07 21.97 -17.66
CA GLY A 8 6.15 20.92 -17.27
C GLY A 8 6.97 19.65 -17.03
N VAL A 9 6.93 19.14 -15.81
CA VAL A 9 7.36 17.78 -15.52
C VAL A 9 6.47 16.86 -16.36
N THR A 10 6.96 16.46 -17.54
CA THR A 10 6.53 15.23 -18.18
C THR A 10 6.93 14.12 -17.23
N LEU A 11 5.96 13.57 -16.50
CA LEU A 11 6.09 12.23 -15.95
C LEU A 11 6.17 11.30 -17.16
N SER A 12 7.39 11.13 -17.69
CA SER A 12 7.66 10.08 -18.63
C SER A 12 7.36 8.76 -17.91
N LEU A 13 6.42 8.00 -18.46
CA LEU A 13 6.23 6.58 -18.18
C LEU A 13 7.45 5.79 -18.74
N GLU A 14 8.66 6.24 -18.40
CA GLU A 14 9.94 5.65 -18.80
C GLU A 14 10.35 4.49 -17.86
N GLU A 15 9.42 3.99 -17.03
CA GLU A 15 9.59 2.71 -16.34
C GLU A 15 9.08 1.51 -17.16
N GLU A 16 8.56 1.69 -18.37
CA GLU A 16 7.93 0.57 -19.12
C GLU A 16 8.89 -0.22 -20.04
N ASP A 17 10.06 0.32 -20.42
CA ASP A 17 10.91 -0.31 -21.47
C ASP A 17 12.17 -1.06 -20.99
N ALA A 18 12.50 -1.02 -19.69
CA ALA A 18 13.66 -1.76 -19.15
C ALA A 18 13.32 -3.15 -18.57
N ASP A 19 12.03 -3.49 -18.44
CA ASP A 19 11.56 -4.50 -17.48
C ASP A 19 11.16 -5.86 -18.07
N VAL A 20 11.26 -6.06 -19.39
CA VAL A 20 10.76 -7.29 -20.04
C VAL A 20 11.62 -8.52 -19.68
N ALA A 21 12.89 -8.34 -19.30
CA ALA A 21 13.81 -9.42 -18.95
C ALA A 21 13.78 -9.84 -17.46
N LEU A 22 13.22 -9.00 -16.57
CA LEU A 22 13.17 -9.21 -15.11
C LEU A 22 11.74 -9.41 -14.57
N ALA A 23 10.75 -9.59 -15.44
CA ALA A 23 9.34 -9.70 -15.09
C ALA A 23 9.11 -10.70 -13.94
N TYR A 24 8.76 -10.16 -12.77
CA TYR A 24 8.41 -10.93 -11.58
C TYR A 24 7.27 -11.90 -11.90
N ARG A 25 7.49 -13.19 -11.64
CA ARG A 25 6.44 -14.20 -11.77
C ARG A 25 5.71 -14.33 -10.44
N THR A 26 4.45 -13.94 -10.43
CA THR A 26 3.57 -14.09 -9.27
C THR A 26 3.55 -15.54 -8.79
N PRO A 27 3.75 -15.79 -7.48
CA PRO A 27 3.77 -17.14 -6.94
C PRO A 27 2.41 -17.82 -7.08
N ALA A 28 2.42 -19.15 -7.11
CA ALA A 28 1.19 -19.94 -7.03
C ALA A 28 0.45 -19.62 -5.73
N LYS A 29 -0.87 -19.45 -5.80
CA LYS A 29 -1.71 -19.23 -4.63
C LYS A 29 -1.67 -20.48 -3.75
N LYS A 30 -1.30 -20.31 -2.48
CA LYS A 30 -1.35 -21.34 -1.44
C LYS A 30 -2.04 -20.74 -0.22
N SER A 31 -2.92 -21.51 0.41
CA SER A 31 -3.57 -21.08 1.65
C SER A 31 -2.61 -21.17 2.84
N LEU A 32 -2.91 -20.44 3.90
CA LEU A 32 -2.18 -20.55 5.18
C LEU A 32 -2.17 -21.98 5.71
N GLN A 33 -3.29 -22.69 5.62
CA GLN A 33 -3.40 -24.07 6.10
C GLN A 33 -2.51 -25.02 5.29
N GLU A 34 -2.49 -24.89 3.97
CA GLU A 34 -1.59 -25.68 3.10
C GLU A 34 -0.13 -25.41 3.43
N LEU A 35 0.24 -24.13 3.58
CA LEU A 35 1.61 -23.73 3.93
C LEU A 35 2.06 -24.30 5.27
N GLN A 36 1.16 -24.40 6.25
CA GLN A 36 1.45 -24.98 7.56
C GLN A 36 1.65 -26.51 7.49
N GLN A 37 0.93 -27.21 6.62
CA GLN A 37 1.00 -28.67 6.48
C GLN A 37 2.16 -29.15 5.59
N LEU A 38 2.75 -28.25 4.81
CA LEU A 38 3.98 -28.54 4.06
C LEU A 38 5.13 -28.88 5.02
N ASP A 39 5.90 -29.93 4.69
CA ASP A 39 7.13 -30.31 5.40
C ASP A 39 6.98 -30.53 6.92
N PRO A 40 6.01 -31.35 7.38
CA PRO A 40 5.70 -31.47 8.81
C PRO A 40 6.85 -32.11 9.62
N GLY A 41 7.73 -32.86 8.96
CA GLY A 41 8.90 -33.51 9.55
C GLY A 41 10.12 -32.60 9.71
N ASP A 42 10.09 -31.37 9.20
CA ASP A 42 11.20 -30.42 9.30
C ASP A 42 10.95 -29.41 10.44
N GLU A 43 11.71 -29.57 11.53
CA GLU A 43 11.61 -28.69 12.70
C GLU A 43 12.02 -27.24 12.37
N SER A 44 13.00 -27.04 11.50
CA SER A 44 13.51 -25.72 11.12
C SER A 44 12.47 -24.96 10.31
N LEU A 45 11.84 -25.63 9.33
CA LEU A 45 10.76 -25.03 8.54
C LEU A 45 9.51 -24.75 9.37
N ARG A 46 9.19 -25.61 10.35
CA ARG A 46 8.11 -25.32 11.31
C ARG A 46 8.37 -24.04 12.11
N LYS A 47 9.58 -23.88 12.66
CA LYS A 47 9.98 -22.68 13.41
C LYS A 47 9.94 -21.43 12.52
N TYR A 48 10.40 -21.55 11.28
CA TYR A 48 10.36 -20.47 10.29
C TYR A 48 8.93 -20.02 9.98
N LYS A 49 8.03 -20.97 9.69
CA LYS A 49 6.61 -20.69 9.42
C LYS A 49 5.93 -20.06 10.64
N GLN A 50 6.20 -20.56 11.84
CA GLN A 50 5.64 -20.00 13.08
C GLN A 50 6.14 -18.56 13.33
N ALA A 51 7.41 -18.26 13.05
CA ALA A 51 7.96 -16.91 13.22
C ALA A 51 7.33 -15.88 12.27
N LEU A 52 6.99 -16.29 11.04
CA LEU A 52 6.38 -15.41 10.04
C LEU A 52 4.86 -15.29 10.18
N LEU A 53 4.17 -16.41 10.38
CA LEU A 53 2.71 -16.47 10.43
C LEU A 53 2.16 -16.15 11.81
N GLY A 54 2.97 -16.31 12.86
CA GLY A 54 2.54 -16.16 14.24
C GLY A 54 1.40 -17.13 14.60
N ALA A 55 0.53 -16.69 15.51
CA ALA A 55 -0.68 -17.43 15.86
C ALA A 55 -1.78 -17.16 14.82
N ILE A 56 -2.18 -18.20 14.08
CA ILE A 56 -3.24 -18.10 13.08
C ILE A 56 -4.60 -18.16 13.79
N PRO A 57 -5.45 -17.12 13.67
CA PRO A 57 -6.80 -17.15 14.24
C PRO A 57 -7.66 -18.20 13.52
N MET A 58 -8.26 -19.11 14.29
CA MET A 58 -9.05 -20.25 13.74
C MET A 58 -10.40 -19.84 13.14
N ALA A 59 -10.92 -18.65 13.48
CA ALA A 59 -12.19 -18.15 12.99
C ALA A 59 -11.97 -16.79 12.34
N VAL A 60 -12.09 -16.73 11.02
CA VAL A 60 -12.11 -15.46 10.30
C VAL A 60 -13.47 -15.30 9.66
N ASP A 61 -14.14 -14.20 9.98
CA ASP A 61 -15.45 -13.87 9.44
C ASP A 61 -15.40 -13.79 7.91
N ALA A 62 -16.23 -14.59 7.25
CA ALA A 62 -16.41 -14.69 5.80
C ALA A 62 -17.00 -13.41 5.16
N CYS A 63 -17.52 -12.48 5.95
CA CYS A 63 -18.04 -11.19 5.49
C CYS A 63 -16.94 -10.13 5.24
N VAL A 64 -15.81 -10.22 5.93
CA VAL A 64 -14.77 -9.17 5.94
C VAL A 64 -13.70 -9.39 4.85
N PRO A 65 -13.40 -8.42 3.96
CA PRO A 65 -12.40 -8.61 2.90
C PRO A 65 -11.00 -8.92 3.47
N ASN A 66 -10.19 -9.65 2.70
CA ASN A 66 -8.87 -10.09 3.15
C ASN A 66 -7.94 -8.90 3.48
N VAL A 67 -8.01 -7.84 2.68
CA VAL A 67 -7.28 -6.58 2.92
C VAL A 67 -8.29 -5.49 3.15
N GLN A 68 -8.11 -4.76 4.25
CA GLN A 68 -8.84 -3.55 4.55
C GLN A 68 -7.85 -2.40 4.71
N VAL A 69 -7.93 -1.42 3.82
CA VAL A 69 -7.15 -0.19 3.98
C VAL A 69 -7.91 0.69 4.96
N MET A 70 -7.27 1.01 6.08
CA MET A 70 -7.94 1.70 7.19
C MET A 70 -7.77 3.21 7.07
N ARG A 71 -6.55 3.67 6.82
CA ARG A 71 -6.25 5.10 6.70
C ARG A 71 -4.98 5.36 5.92
N LEU A 72 -4.95 6.51 5.28
CA LEU A 72 -3.74 7.10 4.70
C LEU A 72 -3.39 8.35 5.52
N THR A 73 -2.14 8.46 5.95
CA THR A 73 -1.68 9.59 6.76
C THR A 73 -0.50 10.24 6.07
N LEU A 74 -0.60 11.55 5.85
CA LEU A 74 0.51 12.34 5.39
C LEU A 74 1.29 12.83 6.62
N VAL A 75 2.48 12.27 6.78
CA VAL A 75 3.39 12.55 7.89
C VAL A 75 4.33 13.64 7.44
N CYS A 76 4.19 14.83 8.03
CA CYS A 76 5.06 15.96 7.81
C CYS A 76 5.39 16.59 9.16
N GLU A 77 6.67 16.73 9.48
CA GLU A 77 7.12 17.27 10.77
C GLU A 77 6.76 18.75 10.95
N GLN A 78 6.63 19.47 9.83
CA GLN A 78 6.34 20.89 9.80
C GLN A 78 4.83 21.19 9.71
N ALA A 79 3.98 20.15 9.65
CA ALA A 79 2.55 20.33 9.58
C ALA A 79 1.99 20.78 10.95
N PRO A 80 1.03 21.72 10.97
CA PRO A 80 0.42 22.20 12.20
C PRO A 80 -0.44 21.14 12.90
N GLY A 81 -0.79 20.05 12.20
CA GLY A 81 -1.57 18.95 12.74
C GLY A 81 -1.53 17.70 11.85
N PRO A 82 -2.07 16.58 12.32
CA PRO A 82 -2.06 15.32 11.60
C PRO A 82 -3.01 15.36 10.39
N MET A 83 -2.47 15.11 9.20
CA MET A 83 -3.26 14.96 7.97
C MET A 83 -3.65 13.50 7.78
N ILE A 84 -4.82 13.13 8.28
CA ILE A 84 -5.33 11.75 8.24
C ILE A 84 -6.54 11.67 7.31
N MET A 85 -6.48 10.75 6.36
CA MET A 85 -7.57 10.34 5.49
C MET A 85 -8.09 8.99 6.01
N ASP A 86 -9.29 8.98 6.57
CA ASP A 86 -9.96 7.74 6.99
C ASP A 86 -10.62 7.09 5.77
N LEU A 87 -10.20 5.86 5.45
CA LEU A 87 -10.69 5.10 4.30
C LEU A 87 -11.77 4.08 4.68
N THR A 88 -12.13 4.01 5.95
CA THR A 88 -13.21 3.14 6.46
C THR A 88 -14.56 3.85 6.56
N GLY A 89 -14.56 5.19 6.50
CA GLY A 89 -15.74 6.02 6.61
C GLY A 89 -16.35 6.40 5.25
N ASP A 90 -16.88 7.61 5.17
CA ASP A 90 -17.49 8.15 3.96
C ASP A 90 -16.42 8.64 2.96
N LEU A 91 -16.26 7.88 1.87
CA LEU A 91 -15.32 8.19 0.80
C LEU A 91 -15.73 9.42 -0.02
N GLU A 92 -17.02 9.75 -0.08
CA GLU A 92 -17.51 10.93 -0.81
C GLU A 92 -17.15 12.22 -0.06
N ALA A 93 -17.32 12.21 1.26
CA ALA A 93 -16.84 13.30 2.11
C ALA A 93 -15.32 13.52 1.95
N LEU A 94 -14.55 12.44 1.85
CA LEU A 94 -13.10 12.51 1.66
C LEU A 94 -12.70 13.14 0.31
N GLN A 95 -13.47 12.90 -0.77
CA GLN A 95 -13.23 13.55 -2.06
C GLN A 95 -13.39 15.06 -2.00
N SER A 96 -14.34 15.54 -1.19
CA SER A 96 -14.58 16.97 -0.98
C SER A 96 -13.59 17.63 -0.01
N GLN A 97 -12.85 16.81 0.75
CA GLN A 97 -11.92 17.29 1.76
C GLN A 97 -10.63 17.79 1.11
N SER A 98 -10.26 19.03 1.40
CA SER A 98 -8.97 19.61 1.00
C SER A 98 -7.94 19.49 2.13
N PHE A 99 -6.71 19.14 1.75
CA PHE A 99 -5.57 19.08 2.66
C PHE A 99 -4.58 20.18 2.29
N VAL A 100 -4.16 20.97 3.27
CA VAL A 100 -3.21 22.06 3.06
C VAL A 100 -1.82 21.58 3.41
N LEU A 101 -0.99 21.36 2.38
CA LEU A 101 0.42 21.04 2.53
C LEU A 101 1.27 22.27 2.20
N LYS A 102 2.19 22.62 3.10
CA LYS A 102 3.12 23.73 2.89
C LYS A 102 4.10 23.38 1.75
N GLU A 103 4.39 24.34 0.88
CA GLU A 103 5.36 24.17 -0.19
C GLU A 103 6.79 23.96 0.36
N GLY A 104 7.57 23.12 -0.33
CA GLY A 104 8.98 22.90 -0.01
C GLY A 104 9.25 22.10 1.27
N VAL A 105 8.24 21.40 1.80
CA VAL A 105 8.40 20.55 2.99
C VAL A 105 8.51 19.08 2.61
N ASP A 106 9.35 18.36 3.33
CA ASP A 106 9.43 16.92 3.23
C ASP A 106 8.20 16.27 3.88
N TYR A 107 7.66 15.27 3.22
CA TYR A 107 6.57 14.47 3.73
C TYR A 107 6.75 12.99 3.40
N ARG A 108 6.08 12.14 4.19
CA ARG A 108 5.99 10.70 3.96
C ARG A 108 4.54 10.27 3.99
N VAL A 109 4.18 9.33 3.12
CA VAL A 109 2.85 8.72 3.14
C VAL A 109 2.90 7.45 3.98
N LYS A 110 2.09 7.41 5.03
CA LYS A 110 1.90 6.23 5.86
C LYS A 110 0.55 5.58 5.51
N VAL A 111 0.60 4.39 4.95
CA VAL A 111 -0.60 3.57 4.69
C VAL A 111 -0.81 2.62 5.86
N SER A 112 -1.99 2.63 6.44
CA SER A 112 -2.40 1.69 7.49
C SER A 112 -3.46 0.75 6.93
N PHE A 113 -3.19 -0.54 6.96
CA PHE A 113 -4.08 -1.57 6.46
C PHE A 113 -4.10 -2.76 7.40
N LYS A 114 -5.14 -3.59 7.28
CA LYS A 114 -5.32 -4.82 8.04
C LYS A 114 -5.43 -5.98 7.06
N VAL A 115 -4.71 -7.06 7.35
CA VAL A 115 -4.86 -8.35 6.68
C VAL A 115 -5.65 -9.26 7.61
N ASN A 116 -6.74 -9.85 7.11
CA ASN A 116 -7.70 -10.57 7.94
C ASN A 116 -7.58 -12.10 7.82
N ARG A 117 -7.39 -12.65 6.62
CA ARG A 117 -7.54 -14.10 6.35
C ARG A 117 -6.27 -14.77 5.86
N GLU A 118 -5.78 -14.34 4.71
CA GLU A 118 -4.78 -15.05 3.90
C GLU A 118 -3.62 -14.12 3.55
N ILE A 119 -2.50 -14.71 3.16
CA ILE A 119 -1.31 -13.96 2.72
C ILE A 119 -1.65 -13.09 1.51
N VAL A 120 -1.14 -11.87 1.53
CA VAL A 120 -1.26 -10.91 0.43
C VAL A 120 0.11 -10.77 -0.22
N CYS A 121 0.25 -11.28 -1.42
CA CYS A 121 1.50 -11.19 -2.18
C CYS A 121 1.54 -9.87 -2.96
N GLY A 122 2.59 -9.07 -2.77
CA GLY A 122 2.88 -7.92 -3.62
C GLY A 122 1.89 -6.75 -3.49
N LEU A 123 1.39 -6.46 -2.28
CA LEU A 123 0.52 -5.30 -2.07
C LEU A 123 1.25 -4.01 -2.46
N LYS A 124 0.74 -3.30 -3.47
CA LYS A 124 1.28 -2.03 -3.98
C LYS A 124 0.24 -0.91 -3.80
N CYS A 125 0.71 0.26 -3.39
CA CYS A 125 -0.09 1.48 -3.37
C CYS A 125 0.27 2.32 -4.61
N LEU A 126 -0.68 2.54 -5.50
CA LEU A 126 -0.54 3.48 -6.61
C LEU A 126 -1.17 4.80 -6.21
N HIS A 127 -0.35 5.84 -6.11
CA HIS A 127 -0.79 7.20 -5.81
C HIS A 127 -0.67 8.03 -7.07
N LEU A 128 -1.81 8.51 -7.59
CA LEU A 128 -1.86 9.37 -8.77
C LEU A 128 -2.27 10.77 -8.33
N THR A 129 -1.44 11.76 -8.66
CA THR A 129 -1.69 13.16 -8.38
C THR A 129 -2.20 13.80 -9.67
N TYR A 130 -3.24 14.65 -9.59
CA TYR A 130 -3.75 15.33 -10.78
C TYR A 130 -3.78 16.84 -10.57
N ARG A 131 -3.40 17.60 -11.61
CA ARG A 131 -3.52 19.06 -11.66
C ARG A 131 -4.27 19.48 -12.92
N ARG A 132 -5.42 20.14 -12.75
CA ARG A 132 -6.27 20.62 -13.86
C ARG A 132 -6.62 19.49 -14.87
N GLY A 133 -6.96 18.31 -14.35
CA GLY A 133 -7.35 17.16 -15.16
C GLY A 133 -6.20 16.43 -15.87
N ARG A 134 -4.94 16.73 -15.54
CA ARG A 134 -3.77 16.00 -16.03
C ARG A 134 -3.05 15.32 -14.86
N PRO A 135 -2.63 14.06 -15.00
CA PRO A 135 -1.77 13.42 -14.01
C PRO A 135 -0.41 14.13 -13.92
#